data_AF-A0A3N5PD82-F1
#
_entry.id   AF-A0A3N5PD82-F1
#
_cell.length_a   1.000
_cell.length_b   1.000
_cell.length_c   1.000
_cell.angle_alpha   90.00
_cell.angle_beta   90.00
_cell.angle_gamma   90.00
#
_symmetry.space_group_name_H-M   'P 1'
#
loop_
_entity.id
_entity.type
_entity.pdbx_description
1 polymer ?
#
loop_
_entity_poly.entity_id
_entity_poly.type
_entity_poly.pdbx_seq_one_letter_code
_entity_poly.pdbx_strand_id
1 'polypeptide(L)' 'MEVLAGDIGGTNARFAIIDEDTIIFEKHYPSKDFNKFEDVFAVFVEDATGQVPHFACLAVAGVVEGNSVETTNIPWII' A
#
# COMPACT_ATOMS: atom_id res chain seq x y z
N MET A 1 18.21 6.78 -1.17
CA MET A 1 17.23 6.66 -2.29
C MET A 1 15.94 6.22 -1.67
N GLU A 2 14.85 6.93 -1.94
CA GLU A 2 13.57 6.60 -1.33
C GLU A 2 12.76 5.61 -2.18
N VAL A 3 12.15 4.64 -1.51
CA VAL A 3 11.21 3.67 -2.10
C VAL A 3 9.98 3.53 -1.22
N LEU A 4 8.82 3.35 -1.85
CA LEU A 4 7.59 2.99 -1.16
C LEU A 4 7.46 1.46 -1.13
N ALA A 5 7.26 0.89 0.05
CA ALA A 5 6.89 -0.50 0.21
C ALA A 5 5.43 -0.61 0.66
N GLY A 6 4.68 -1.51 0.04
CA GLY A 6 3.33 -1.88 0.48
C GLY A 6 3.25 -3.35 0.82
N ASP A 7 2.54 -3.69 1.89
CA ASP A 7 2.18 -5.05 2.28
C ASP A 7 0.68 -5.09 2.48
N ILE A 8 -0.02 -5.72 1.53
CA ILE A 8 -1.46 -5.63 1.38
C ILE A 8 -2.10 -6.98 1.64
N GLY A 9 -2.80 -7.08 2.76
CA GLY A 9 -3.63 -8.21 3.12
C GLY A 9 -5.13 -7.86 3.12
N GLY A 10 -5.95 -8.90 3.30
CA GLY A 10 -7.41 -8.73 3.38
C GLY A 10 -7.89 -8.00 4.64
N THR A 11 -7.11 -7.99 5.72
CA THR A 11 -7.51 -7.35 6.99
C THR A 11 -6.84 -6.01 7.20
N ASN A 12 -5.55 -5.90 6.86
CA ASN A 12 -4.78 -4.68 6.99
C ASN A 12 -3.94 -4.46 5.74
N ALA A 13 -3.77 -3.20 5.37
CA ALA A 13 -2.74 -2.73 4.46
C ALA A 13 -1.70 -1.95 5.26
N ARG A 14 -0.43 -2.18 4.94
CA ARG A 14 0.71 -1.45 5.48
C ARG A 14 1.44 -0.77 4.36
N PHE A 15 1.85 0.46 4.60
CA PHE A 15 2.73 1.18 3.69
C PHE A 15 3.89 1.78 4.48
N ALA A 16 5.06 1.80 3.85
CA ALA A 16 6.27 2.38 4.39
C ALA A 16 7.02 3.19 3.33
N ILE A 17 7.63 4.30 3.75
CA ILE A 17 8.66 4.99 2.99
C ILE A 17 10.00 4.58 3.59
N ILE A 18 10.89 4.09 2.74
CA ILE A 18 12.21 3.59 3.12
C ILE A 18 13.25 4.44 2.39
N ASP A 19 14.19 5.02 3.12
CA ASP A 19 15.38 5.64 2.55
C ASP A 19 16.60 4.75 2.85
N GLU A 20 17.18 4.20 1.79
CA GLU A 20 18.23 3.18 1.86
C GLU A 20 17.76 1.94 2.66
N ASP A 21 18.24 1.77 3.89
CA ASP A 21 17.88 0.66 4.78
C ASP A 21 17.02 1.13 5.98
N THR A 22 16.57 2.38 5.99
CA THR A 22 15.84 2.98 7.11
C THR A 22 14.39 3.26 6.75
N ILE A 23 13.46 2.74 7.54
CA ILE A 23 12.05 3.11 7.47
C ILE A 23 11.90 4.51 8.09
N ILE A 24 11.57 5.50 7.26
CA ILE A 24 11.37 6.89 7.70
C ILE A 24 9.91 7.23 8.00
N PHE A 25 8.98 6.45 7.44
CA PHE A 25 7.56 6.53 7.73
C PHE A 25 6.91 5.16 7.54
N GLU A 26 6.04 4.74 8.45
CA GLU A 26 5.25 3.50 8.32
C GLU A 26 3.89 3.71 8.99
N LYS A 27 2.83 3.19 8.35
CA LYS A 27 1.49 3.18 8.95
C LYS A 27 0.67 1.99 8.48
N HIS A 28 -0.22 1.54 9.38
CA HIS A 28 -1.18 0.48 9.13
C HIS A 28 -2.58 1.04 8.98
N TYR A 29 -3.34 0.44 8.07
CA TYR A 29 -4.71 0.81 7.76
C TYR A 29 -5.59 -0.45 7.78
N PRO A 30 -6.67 -0.47 8.57
CA PRO A 30 -7.64 -1.56 8.48
C PRO A 30 -8.29 -1.56 7.09
N SER A 31 -8.09 -2.61 6.29
CA SER A 31 -8.54 -2.64 4.90
C SER A 31 -10.06 -2.48 4.77
N LYS A 32 -10.81 -2.96 5.76
CA LYS A 32 -12.28 -2.87 5.81
C LYS A 32 -12.82 -1.43 5.85
N ASP A 33 -11.99 -0.45 6.22
CA ASP A 33 -12.40 0.96 6.32
C ASP A 33 -12.39 1.65 4.94
N PHE A 34 -11.91 0.95 3.89
CA PHE A 34 -11.77 1.48 2.54
C PHE A 34 -12.41 0.55 1.51
N ASN A 35 -13.19 1.13 0.60
CA ASN A 35 -13.86 0.35 -0.45
C ASN A 35 -12.95 0.07 -1.65
N LYS A 36 -11.90 0.87 -1.84
CA LYS A 36 -10.94 0.73 -2.92
C LYS A 36 -9.51 0.86 -2.41
N PHE A 37 -8.56 0.30 -3.14
CA PHE A 37 -7.14 0.43 -2.84
C PHE A 37 -6.68 1.90 -2.93
N GLU A 38 -7.18 2.64 -3.92
CA GLU A 38 -6.82 4.04 -4.13
C GLU A 38 -7.25 4.92 -2.95
N ASP A 39 -8.35 4.57 -2.27
CA ASP A 39 -8.83 5.31 -1.09
C ASP A 39 -7.81 5.22 0.06
N VAL A 40 -7.30 4.01 0.36
CA VAL A 40 -6.31 3.82 1.43
C VAL A 40 -4.96 4.41 1.04
N PHE A 41 -4.57 4.30 -0.23
CA PHE A 41 -3.31 4.83 -0.72
C PHE A 41 -3.29 6.37 -0.67
N ALA A 42 -4.41 7.02 -1.01
CA ALA A 42 -4.56 8.47 -0.89
C ALA A 42 -4.41 8.94 0.57
N VAL A 43 -5.06 8.26 1.52
CA VAL A 43 -4.91 8.56 2.95
C VAL A 43 -3.46 8.39 3.41
N PHE A 44 -2.78 7.33 2.96
CA PHE A 44 -1.36 7.15 3.24
C PHE A 44 -0.50 8.29 2.71
N VAL A 45 -0.75 8.75 1.48
CA VAL A 45 -0.02 9.88 0.89
C VAL A 45 -0.22 11.14 1.73
N GLU A 46 -1.45 11.43 2.17
CA GLU A 46 -1.75 12.56 3.05
C GLU A 46 -1.03 12.45 4.40
N ASP A 47 -1.09 11.26 5.02
CA ASP A 47 -0.41 10.97 6.29
C ASP A 47 1.13 11.09 6.17
N ALA A 48 1.69 10.75 5.02
CA ALA A 48 3.10 10.92 4.68
C ALA A 48 3.46 12.35 4.22
N THR A 49 2.64 13.35 4.55
CA THR A 49 2.83 14.78 4.21
C THR A 49 2.73 15.13 2.71
N GLY A 50 2.10 14.25 1.92
CA GLY A 50 1.83 14.47 0.49
C GLY A 50 2.99 14.13 -0.44
N GLN A 51 4.11 13.63 0.08
CA GLN A 51 5.26 13.22 -0.72
C GLN A 51 5.37 11.70 -0.75
N VAL A 52 5.41 11.13 -1.95
CA VAL A 52 5.69 9.71 -2.16
C VAL A 52 6.91 9.53 -3.06
N PRO A 53 7.73 8.50 -2.81
CA PRO A 53 8.88 8.18 -3.65
C PRO A 53 8.50 7.85 -5.10
N HIS A 54 9.46 8.01 -6.02
CA HIS A 54 9.27 7.68 -7.44
C HIS A 54 9.13 6.17 -7.71
N PHE A 55 9.66 5.34 -6.82
CA PHE A 55 9.67 3.89 -6.95
C PHE A 55 8.82 3.26 -5.85
N ALA A 56 8.07 2.23 -6.22
CA ALA A 56 7.23 1.48 -5.29
C ALA A 56 7.32 -0.03 -5.55
N CYS A 57 7.14 -0.82 -4.49
CA CYS A 57 6.96 -2.26 -4.55
C CYS A 57 5.83 -2.65 -3.61
N LEU A 58 4.81 -3.33 -4.14
CA LEU A 58 3.66 -3.79 -3.37
C LEU A 58 3.67 -5.31 -3.30
N ALA A 59 3.79 -5.86 -2.10
CA ALA A 59 3.47 -7.24 -1.81
C ALA A 59 1.96 -7.35 -1.57
N VAL A 60 1.26 -8.15 -2.36
CA VAL A 60 -0.19 -8.31 -2.27
C VAL A 60 -0.53 -9.77 -2.03
N ALA A 61 -1.36 -10.04 -1.03
CA ALA A 61 -1.88 -11.37 -0.75
C ALA A 61 -2.93 -11.78 -1.81
N GLY A 62 -2.45 -12.24 -2.97
CA GLY A 62 -3.27 -12.67 -4.08
C GLY A 62 -2.43 -13.16 -5.27
N VAL A 63 -3.10 -13.62 -6.32
CA VAL A 63 -2.44 -13.98 -7.57
C VAL A 63 -2.34 -12.72 -8.43
N VAL A 64 -1.14 -12.45 -8.97
CA VAL A 64 -0.93 -11.38 -9.94
C VAL A 64 -1.20 -11.92 -11.34
N GLU A 65 -2.24 -11.43 -11.99
CA GLU A 65 -2.57 -11.76 -13.38
C GLU A 65 -2.74 -10.48 -14.20
N GLY A 66 -2.05 -10.39 -15.34
CA GLY A 66 -2.20 -9.23 -16.24
C GLY A 66 -1.85 -7.87 -15.62
N ASN A 67 -0.90 -7.83 -14.67
CA ASN A 67 -0.56 -6.66 -13.85
C ASN A 67 -1.70 -6.16 -12.97
N SER A 68 -2.58 -7.06 -12.53
CA SER A 68 -3.61 -6.75 -11.55
C SER A 68 -3.74 -7.85 -10.52
N VAL A 69 -4.22 -7.48 -9.34
CA VAL A 69 -4.64 -8.40 -8.29
C VAL A 69 -6.07 -8.09 -7.90
N GLU A 70 -6.96 -9.06 -8.07
CA GLU A 70 -8.28 -9.05 -7.45
C GLU A 70 -8.18 -9.74 -6.07
N THR A 71 -8.37 -8.98 -5.01
CA THR A 71 -8.24 -9.51 -3.64
C THR A 71 -9.46 -10.35 -3.26
N THR A 72 -9.25 -11.43 -2.50
CA THR A 72 -10.33 -12.39 -2.19
C THR A 72 -11.29 -11.95 -1.08
N ASN A 73 -10.83 -11.12 -0.14
CA ASN A 73 -11.56 -10.81 1.10
C ASN A 73 -12.06 -9.35 1.19
N ILE A 74 -11.61 -8.47 0.30
CA ILE A 74 -12.00 -7.06 0.21
C ILE A 74 -12.23 -6.71 -1.27
N PRO A 75 -13.03 -5.68 -1.59
CA PRO A 75 -13.39 -5.38 -2.98
C PRO A 75 -12.33 -4.55 -3.71
N TRP A 76 -11.04 -4.82 -3.45
CA TRP A 76 -9.95 -4.05 -4.04
C TRP A 76 -9.47 -4.71 -5.33
N ILE A 77 -9.23 -3.86 -6.32
CA ILE A 77 -8.46 -4.15 -7.52
C ILE A 77 -7.19 -3.32 -7.39
N ILE A 78 -6.04 -4.00 -7.43
CA ILE A 78 -4.71 -3.39 -7.31
C ILE A 78 -3.98 -3.60 -8.63
#